data_AF-A0A4Y2LU45-F1
#
_entry.id   AF-A0A4Y2LU45-F1
#
_cell.length_a   1.000
_cell.length_b   1.000
_cell.length_c   1.000
_cell.angle_alpha   90.00
_cell.angle_beta   90.00
_cell.angle_gamma   90.00
#
_symmetry.space_group_name_H-M   'P 1'
#
loop_
_entity.id
_entity.type
_entity.pdbx_description
1 polymer ?
#
loop_
_entity_poly.entity_id
_entity_poly.type
_entity_poly.pdbx_seq_one_letter_code
_entity_poly.pdbx_strand_id
1 'polypeptide(L)'
;MQLNGLKVIGWDETNVSTGYKVGIIHLMELDLNTPVQWCIYLLHTNELPLRPLLNSLDGAITGPIEFCGPIGNAIKICDELLVAPFSSIRELVEYTI
;
A
#
# COMPACT_ATOMS: atom_id res chain seq x y z
N MET A 1 0.13 15.88 -23.38
CA MET A 1 -0.74 16.03 -22.20
C MET A 1 0.08 16.75 -21.13
N GLN A 2 -0.36 17.91 -20.64
CA GLN A 2 0.34 18.62 -19.56
C GLN A 2 -0.21 18.10 -18.21
N LEU A 3 0.66 17.54 -17.38
CA LEU A 3 0.34 17.01 -16.03
C LEU A 3 0.41 18.10 -14.95
N ASN A 4 0.04 19.34 -15.32
CA ASN A 4 0.14 20.48 -14.41
C ASN A 4 -0.80 20.25 -13.22
N GLY A 5 -0.23 20.07 -12.03
CA GLY A 5 -0.99 19.84 -10.79
C GLY A 5 -1.13 18.37 -10.36
N LEU A 6 -0.34 17.44 -10.92
CA LEU A 6 -0.27 16.08 -10.40
C LEU A 6 0.25 16.09 -8.96
N LYS A 7 -0.58 15.64 -8.00
CA LYS A 7 -0.26 15.63 -6.57
C LYS A 7 0.01 14.24 -6.00
N VAL A 8 -0.62 13.21 -6.57
CA VAL A 8 -0.58 11.84 -6.06
C VAL A 8 -0.43 10.88 -7.22
N ILE A 9 0.45 9.88 -7.07
CA ILE A 9 0.61 8.78 -8.03
C ILE A 9 0.42 7.46 -7.27
N GLY A 10 -0.45 6.59 -7.78
CA GLY A 10 -0.60 5.23 -7.32
C GLY A 10 0.15 4.25 -8.23
N TRP A 11 0.92 3.34 -7.63
CA TRP A 11 1.69 2.34 -8.38
C TRP A 11 2.00 1.11 -7.50
N ASP A 12 2.28 -0.05 -8.12
CA ASP A 12 2.71 -1.26 -7.41
C ASP A 12 4.12 -1.12 -6.82
N GLU A 13 4.37 -1.65 -5.63
CA GLU A 13 5.71 -1.52 -5.04
C GLU A 13 6.67 -2.53 -5.69
N THR A 14 7.43 -2.07 -6.67
CA THR A 14 8.51 -2.83 -7.29
C THR A 14 9.79 -1.98 -7.28
N ASN A 15 10.97 -2.61 -7.28
CA ASN A 15 12.23 -1.85 -7.32
C ASN A 15 12.33 -0.95 -8.57
N VAL A 16 11.66 -1.33 -9.67
CA VAL A 16 11.60 -0.52 -10.90
C VAL A 16 10.69 0.71 -10.75
N SER A 17 9.76 0.71 -9.78
CA SER A 17 8.87 1.84 -9.56
C SER A 17 9.38 2.81 -8.49
N THR A 18 9.91 2.30 -7.37
CA THR A 18 10.31 3.09 -6.18
C THR A 18 11.82 3.30 -6.03
N GLY A 19 12.64 2.75 -6.93
CA GLY A 19 14.10 2.85 -6.84
C GLY A 19 14.60 4.30 -6.86
N TYR A 20 15.44 4.70 -5.90
CA TYR A 20 15.88 6.10 -5.77
C TYR A 20 16.72 6.65 -6.93
N LYS A 21 17.34 5.81 -7.77
CA LYS A 21 18.17 6.23 -8.92
C LYS A 21 17.44 6.23 -10.25
N VAL A 22 16.59 5.22 -10.44
CA VAL A 22 16.00 4.87 -11.75
C VAL A 22 14.55 4.41 -11.63
N GLY A 23 13.94 4.59 -10.46
CA GLY A 23 12.53 4.30 -10.23
C GLY A 23 11.67 5.25 -11.05
N ILE A 24 10.63 4.72 -11.69
CA ILE A 24 9.79 5.51 -12.59
C ILE A 24 9.16 6.72 -11.90
N ILE A 25 8.82 6.60 -10.61
CA ILE A 25 8.23 7.70 -9.84
C ILE A 25 9.26 8.81 -9.65
N HIS A 26 10.51 8.47 -9.31
CA HIS A 26 11.59 9.44 -9.19
C HIS A 26 11.88 10.14 -10.53
N LEU A 27 11.91 9.39 -11.64
CA LEU A 27 12.10 9.95 -12.97
C LEU A 27 10.95 10.91 -13.34
N MET A 28 9.71 10.58 -12.99
CA MET A 28 8.56 11.46 -13.20
C MET A 28 8.63 12.74 -12.35
N GLU A 29 9.05 12.66 -11.09
CA GLU A 29 9.24 13.84 -10.24
C GLU A 29 10.28 14.81 -10.82
N LEU A 30 11.37 14.28 -11.38
CA LEU A 30 12.39 15.06 -12.07
C LEU A 30 11.84 15.73 -13.34
N ASP A 31 11.09 14.99 -14.16
CA ASP A 31 10.52 15.50 -15.42
C ASP A 31 9.43 16.56 -15.16
N LEU A 32 8.66 16.40 -14.09
CA LEU A 32 7.61 17.34 -13.66
C LEU A 32 8.15 18.48 -12.80
N ASN A 33 9.41 18.41 -12.37
CA ASN A 33 10.04 19.32 -11.42
C ASN A 33 9.15 19.60 -10.18
N THR A 34 8.44 18.58 -9.72
CA THR A 34 7.45 18.68 -8.64
C THR A 34 7.45 17.37 -7.84
N PRO A 35 7.59 17.40 -6.50
CA PRO A 35 7.44 16.20 -5.68
C PRO A 35 6.00 15.70 -5.71
N VAL A 36 5.79 14.40 -5.86
CA VAL A 36 4.46 13.78 -5.85
C VAL A 36 4.29 12.93 -4.60
N GLN A 37 3.09 12.91 -4.03
CA GLN A 37 2.80 11.98 -2.95
C GLN A 37 2.66 10.57 -3.52
N TRP A 38 3.40 9.63 -2.94
CA TRP A 38 3.35 8.24 -3.35
C TRP A 38 2.17 7.58 -2.65
N CYS A 39 1.18 7.14 -3.43
CA CYS A 39 0.15 6.21 -3.00
C CYS A 39 0.59 4.80 -3.43
N ILE A 40 1.76 4.40 -2.93
CA ILE A 40 2.30 3.07 -3.17
C ILE A 40 1.36 2.03 -2.58
N TYR A 41 1.12 0.96 -3.35
CA TYR A 41 0.31 -0.15 -2.90
C TYR A 41 1.04 -0.85 -1.75
N LEU A 42 0.72 -0.45 -0.51
CA LEU A 42 1.19 -1.03 0.76
C LEU A 42 0.91 -2.54 0.89
N LEU A 43 0.23 -3.12 -0.09
CA LEU A 43 0.02 -4.56 -0.18
C LEU A 43 1.37 -5.26 -0.07
N HIS A 44 2.40 -4.99 -0.87
CA HIS A 44 3.61 -5.83 -0.79
C HIS A 44 4.41 -5.65 0.50
N THR A 45 4.49 -4.42 1.04
CA THR A 45 5.19 -4.10 2.29
C THR A 45 4.50 -4.66 3.53
N ASN A 46 3.16 -4.73 3.55
CA ASN A 46 2.44 -5.29 4.69
C ASN A 46 2.04 -6.76 4.47
N GLU A 47 1.66 -7.16 3.26
CA GLU A 47 1.24 -8.52 2.91
C GLU A 47 2.38 -9.51 3.10
N LEU A 48 3.62 -9.22 2.68
CA LEU A 48 4.71 -10.19 2.82
C LEU A 48 5.09 -10.46 4.29
N PRO A 49 5.35 -9.44 5.12
CA PRO A 49 5.65 -9.65 6.54
C PRO A 49 4.45 -10.17 7.34
N LEU A 50 3.23 -9.74 6.99
CA LEU A 50 2.01 -10.19 7.66
C LEU A 50 1.43 -11.46 7.05
N ARG A 51 2.00 -12.03 5.97
CA ARG A 51 1.52 -13.26 5.33
C ARG A 51 1.30 -14.39 6.33
N PRO A 52 2.20 -14.66 7.30
CA PRO A 52 1.96 -15.69 8.30
C PRO A 52 0.73 -15.40 9.17
N LEU A 53 0.54 -14.14 9.58
CA LEU A 53 -0.59 -13.70 10.38
C LEU A 53 -1.90 -13.79 9.56
N LEU A 54 -1.90 -13.26 8.34
CA LEU A 54 -3.03 -13.31 7.43
C LEU A 54 -3.40 -14.75 7.09
N ASN A 55 -2.43 -15.64 6.85
CA ASN A 55 -2.70 -17.06 6.67
C ASN A 55 -3.31 -17.71 7.92
N SER A 56 -2.91 -17.28 9.12
CA SER A 56 -3.49 -17.80 10.37
C SER A 56 -4.91 -17.30 10.61
N LEU A 57 -5.22 -16.06 10.22
CA LEU A 57 -6.51 -15.42 10.48
C LEU A 57 -7.53 -15.69 9.37
N ASP A 58 -7.06 -15.67 8.12
CA ASP A 58 -7.88 -15.72 6.92
C ASP A 58 -7.74 -17.04 6.13
N GLY A 59 -6.74 -17.85 6.47
CA GLY A 59 -6.40 -19.06 5.73
C GLY A 59 -5.46 -18.79 4.56
N ALA A 60 -4.96 -19.87 3.96
CA ALA A 60 -4.09 -19.78 2.79
C ALA A 60 -4.86 -19.25 1.58
N ILE A 61 -4.24 -18.34 0.83
CA ILE A 61 -4.78 -17.86 -0.44
C ILE A 61 -4.77 -19.03 -1.43
N THR A 62 -5.96 -19.50 -1.84
CA THR A 62 -6.14 -20.69 -2.70
C THR A 62 -6.09 -20.39 -4.20
N GLY A 63 -5.95 -19.13 -4.61
CA GLY A 63 -5.82 -18.76 -6.01
C GLY A 63 -5.58 -17.27 -6.26
N PRO A 64 -5.27 -16.88 -7.50
CA PRO A 64 -4.91 -15.50 -7.84
C PRO A 64 -6.08 -14.52 -7.90
N ILE A 65 -7.32 -14.99 -7.74
CA ILE A 65 -8.47 -14.18 -8.16
C ILE A 65 -9.23 -13.58 -6.98
N GLU A 66 -9.33 -14.20 -5.79
CA GLU A 66 -10.04 -13.57 -4.67
C GLU A 66 -9.53 -14.01 -3.30
N PHE A 67 -9.59 -13.06 -2.35
CA PHE A 67 -9.51 -13.32 -0.91
C PHE A 67 -10.77 -14.12 -0.48
N CYS A 68 -10.63 -15.43 -0.31
CA CYS A 68 -11.73 -16.34 0.02
C CYS A 68 -11.87 -16.66 1.52
N GLY A 69 -11.01 -16.10 2.36
CA GLY A 69 -11.03 -16.33 3.79
C GLY A 69 -12.15 -15.58 4.53
N PRO A 70 -12.38 -15.85 5.82
CA PRO A 70 -13.38 -15.16 6.62
C PRO A 70 -13.27 -13.62 6.62
N ILE A 71 -12.05 -13.08 6.75
CA ILE A 71 -11.72 -11.65 6.63
C ILE A 71 -11.92 -11.20 5.19
N GLY A 72 -11.40 -11.94 4.21
CA GLY A 72 -11.60 -11.66 2.79
C GLY A 72 -13.06 -11.47 2.38
N ASN A 73 -13.92 -12.36 2.86
CA ASN A 73 -15.36 -12.30 2.64
C ASN A 73 -16.02 -11.14 3.41
N ALA A 74 -15.55 -10.83 4.63
CA ALA A 74 -16.04 -9.69 5.40
C ALA A 74 -15.64 -8.34 4.77
N ILE A 75 -14.53 -8.27 4.04
CA ILE A 75 -14.09 -7.05 3.34
C ILE A 75 -15.01 -6.71 2.16
N LYS A 76 -15.68 -7.69 1.54
CA LYS A 76 -16.61 -7.44 0.43
C LYS A 76 -17.77 -6.51 0.80
N ILE A 77 -18.09 -6.41 2.09
CA ILE A 77 -19.11 -5.50 2.63
C ILE A 77 -18.51 -4.30 3.38
N CYS A 78 -17.18 -4.10 3.32
CA CYS A 78 -16.48 -3.07 4.10
C CYS A 78 -16.98 -1.65 3.81
N ASP A 79 -17.32 -1.38 2.54
CA ASP A 79 -17.85 -0.08 2.12
C ASP A 79 -19.20 0.26 2.78
N GLU A 80 -19.93 -0.74 3.27
CA GLU A 80 -21.20 -0.59 3.98
C GLU A 80 -21.03 -0.48 5.50
N LEU A 81 -19.83 -0.77 6.02
CA LEU A 81 -19.55 -0.78 7.46
C LEU A 81 -19.12 0.60 7.95
N LEU A 82 -19.58 0.97 9.14
CA LEU A 82 -19.09 2.16 9.82
C LEU A 82 -17.63 1.94 10.24
N VAL A 83 -16.80 2.96 10.03
CA VAL A 83 -15.41 2.97 10.51
C VAL A 83 -15.44 2.84 12.03
N ALA A 84 -14.83 1.77 12.54
CA ALA A 84 -14.71 1.56 13.98
C ALA A 84 -13.90 2.70 14.61
N PRO A 85 -14.30 3.23 15.77
CA PRO A 85 -13.51 4.23 16.46
C PRO A 85 -12.17 3.60 16.88
N PHE A 86 -11.07 4.23 16.49
CA PHE A 86 -9.72 3.82 16.88
C PHE A 86 -9.03 4.96 17.62
N SER A 87 -8.19 4.62 18.58
CA SER A 87 -7.29 5.57 19.22
C SER A 87 -6.05 5.74 18.35
N SER A 88 -5.61 6.98 18.12
CA SER A 88 -4.30 7.24 17.51
C SER A 88 -3.21 6.52 18.29
N ILE A 89 -2.44 5.69 17.59
CA ILE A 89 -1.20 5.15 18.14
C ILE A 89 -0.24 6.34 18.23
N ARG A 90 0.18 6.67 19.46
CA ARG A 90 1.24 7.66 19.66
C ARG A 90 2.55 7.00 19.26
N GLU A 91 3.27 7.67 18.38
CA GLU A 91 4.57 7.28 17.81
C GLU A 91 5.49 6.57 18.83
N LEU A 92 5.96 5.35 18.49
CA LEU A 92 7.20 4.82 19.03
C LEU A 92 8.31 5.24 18.06
N VAL A 93 8.86 6.44 18.27
CA VAL A 93 10.16 6.80 17.69
C VAL A 93 11.24 6.24 18.60
N GLU A 94 11.63 5.00 18.36
CA GLU A 94 12.98 4.55 18.70
C GLU A 94 13.43 3.57 17.64
N TYR A 95 14.22 4.03 16.67
CA TYR A 95 15.41 3.31 16.20
C TYR A 95 16.37 4.30 15.54
N THR A 96 17.41 4.66 16.30
CA THR A 96 18.71 5.09 15.78
C THR A 96 19.44 3.84 15.29
N ILE A 97 19.69 3.73 13.98
CA ILE A 97 20.93 3.16 13.41
C ILE A 97 21.25 3.94 12.13
#